data_AF-A0A661JF50-F1
#
_entry.id   AF-A0A661JF50-F1
#
_cell.length_a   1.000
_cell.length_b   1.000
_cell.length_c   1.000
_cell.angle_alpha   90.00
_cell.angle_beta   90.00
_cell.angle_gamma   90.00
#
_symmetry.space_group_name_H-M   'P 1'
#
loop_
_entity.id
_entity.type
_entity.pdbx_description
1 polymer ?
#
loop_
_entity_poly.entity_id
_entity_poly.type
_entity_poly.pdbx_seq_one_letter_code
_entity_poly.pdbx_strand_id
1 'polypeptide(L)'
;MQRNETNSIAALKNFENVAWTLGNRKRFERFIKKASGSEDYEIVKSSKHRTVVRIEDFYVKIFRHSNLIGKLKLRFHNMPWREWENARKLHDLTRLTAEPIAYGESGDFSYFVSESLQPCKPFSIFIDRNLSRLSSKQKKQLSIRFLEFLGKLRESGFFQPDFHLDNILVKETAEGYRFYIVDLHRASFAKAPLTFSRWAEQLTYILPCFEFLPYADLRRFWVILKTRYPEMDEYFSRILEGSYARMRRHWRKKDRKPPIDRYKIRHHKFQGYVKNEKIPEALRTDLVEEPENLFSFSTYTYKDSRSAKISIIDYQKKRYIFKRYNRRGLLHTLKYTLRKSRALTHWEKSIKFAARSLPTPEILAALEERKSGILERSYILSELVGRGAENFEAHLQYLETNSPESLKHITLLLWEMHQRGIYHGDAKVSNFIYDPSVTKYRYFIIDLDGSRFKRSVNTLERLSDLVDLASSIEFLNLVKNPSEIIFNYYFSLGKIEHKNLRLKKKLFLRMVEKKLAHKRRRQL
;
A
#
# COMPACT_ATOMS: atom_id res chain seq x y z
N MET A 1 9.49 24.23 -10.43
CA MET A 1 8.21 24.39 -9.73
C MET A 1 7.91 25.87 -9.55
N GLN A 2 8.85 26.64 -8.97
CA GLN A 2 8.81 28.11 -8.87
C GLN A 2 8.37 28.84 -10.15
N ARG A 3 9.00 28.56 -11.32
CA ARG A 3 8.61 29.20 -12.60
C ARG A 3 7.16 28.97 -13.02
N ASN A 4 6.52 27.89 -12.58
CA ASN A 4 5.09 27.65 -12.85
C ASN A 4 4.19 28.42 -11.91
N GLU A 5 4.55 28.48 -10.63
CA GLU A 5 3.85 29.29 -9.63
C GLU A 5 3.85 30.76 -10.05
N THR A 6 5.01 31.31 -10.41
CA THR A 6 5.13 32.71 -10.87
C THR A 6 4.23 33.01 -12.07
N ASN A 7 4.15 32.09 -13.05
CA ASN A 7 3.30 32.26 -14.24
C ASN A 7 1.80 32.11 -13.91
N SER A 8 1.44 31.18 -13.02
CA SER A 8 0.05 31.03 -12.58
C SER A 8 -0.43 32.23 -11.76
N ILE A 9 0.45 32.81 -10.93
CA ILE A 9 0.17 34.01 -10.16
C ILE A 9 0.00 35.21 -11.08
N ALA A 10 0.85 35.37 -12.11
CA ALA A 10 0.67 36.41 -13.12
C ALA A 10 -0.67 36.26 -13.88
N ALA A 11 -1.11 35.03 -14.13
CA ALA A 11 -2.38 34.74 -14.77
C ALA A 11 -3.61 35.14 -13.93
N LEU A 12 -3.49 35.14 -12.58
CA LEU A 12 -4.54 35.63 -11.68
C LEU A 12 -4.83 37.13 -11.86
N LYS A 13 -3.85 37.92 -12.31
CA LYS A 13 -4.00 39.37 -12.50
C LYS A 13 -4.77 39.75 -13.77
N ASN A 14 -5.07 38.79 -14.65
CA ASN A 14 -5.69 39.02 -15.96
C ASN A 14 -7.09 38.39 -16.09
N PHE A 15 -7.82 38.18 -14.99
CA PHE A 15 -9.13 37.54 -15.02
C PHE A 15 -10.19 38.28 -15.85
N GLU A 16 -10.03 39.60 -16.00
CA GLU A 16 -10.92 40.46 -16.79
C GLU A 16 -10.88 40.12 -18.28
N ASN A 17 -9.78 39.55 -18.77
CA ASN A 17 -9.58 39.15 -20.16
C ASN A 17 -9.87 37.65 -20.42
N VAL A 18 -10.53 36.98 -19.48
CA VAL A 18 -10.89 35.57 -19.60
C VAL A 18 -12.30 35.43 -20.17
N ALA A 19 -12.46 34.58 -21.18
CA ALA A 19 -13.77 34.24 -21.71
C ALA A 19 -14.45 33.24 -20.78
N TRP A 20 -15.44 33.69 -20.00
CA TRP A 20 -16.10 32.90 -18.96
C TRP A 20 -17.40 32.24 -19.41
N THR A 21 -17.57 30.96 -19.06
CA THR A 21 -18.84 30.24 -19.03
C THR A 21 -19.30 30.14 -17.57
N LEU A 22 -20.50 30.61 -17.27
CA LEU A 22 -20.99 30.76 -15.89
C LEU A 22 -21.87 29.59 -15.46
N GLY A 23 -21.62 29.08 -14.26
CA GLY A 23 -22.53 28.19 -13.52
C GLY A 23 -23.45 28.96 -12.59
N ASN A 24 -22.96 30.04 -11.95
CA ASN A 24 -23.76 30.91 -11.09
C ASN A 24 -23.29 32.37 -11.19
N ARG A 25 -24.10 33.22 -11.82
CA ARG A 25 -23.76 34.64 -12.10
C ARG A 25 -23.51 35.46 -10.83
N LYS A 26 -24.41 35.39 -9.83
CA LYS A 26 -24.28 36.15 -8.57
C LYS A 26 -23.04 35.74 -7.77
N ARG A 27 -22.69 34.45 -7.76
CA ARG A 27 -21.47 33.95 -7.13
C ARG A 27 -20.22 34.37 -7.91
N PHE A 28 -20.30 34.37 -9.23
CA PHE A 28 -19.20 34.79 -10.09
C PHE A 28 -18.88 36.28 -9.95
N GLU A 29 -19.88 37.16 -9.91
CA GLU A 29 -19.69 38.60 -9.66
C GLU A 29 -18.98 38.84 -8.31
N ARG A 30 -19.36 38.08 -7.26
CA ARG A 30 -18.64 38.10 -5.98
C ARG A 30 -17.21 37.60 -6.07
N PHE A 31 -16.97 36.54 -6.85
CA PHE A 31 -15.63 36.02 -7.10
C PHE A 31 -14.76 37.08 -7.78
N ILE A 32 -15.22 37.71 -8.87
CA ILE A 32 -14.46 38.75 -9.57
C ILE A 32 -14.13 39.92 -8.64
N LYS A 33 -15.11 40.42 -7.86
CA LYS A 33 -14.85 41.50 -6.89
C LYS A 33 -13.74 41.14 -5.89
N LYS A 34 -13.74 39.91 -5.38
CA LYS A 34 -12.73 39.42 -4.43
C LYS A 34 -11.38 39.15 -5.11
N ALA A 35 -11.39 38.57 -6.30
CA ALA A 35 -10.18 38.24 -7.04
C ALA A 35 -9.43 39.47 -7.56
N SER A 36 -10.16 40.51 -7.99
CA SER A 36 -9.55 41.79 -8.44
C SER A 36 -9.05 42.65 -7.28
N GLY A 37 -9.53 42.43 -6.05
CA GLY A 37 -9.17 43.22 -4.86
C GLY A 37 -8.26 42.53 -3.84
N SER A 38 -8.01 41.22 -3.96
CA SER A 38 -7.23 40.45 -2.99
C SER A 38 -5.79 40.22 -3.45
N GLU A 39 -4.82 40.73 -2.69
CA GLU A 39 -3.42 40.28 -2.79
C GLU A 39 -3.18 38.95 -2.06
N ASP A 40 -4.13 38.55 -1.19
CA ASP A 40 -4.08 37.34 -0.38
C ASP A 40 -4.71 36.16 -1.13
N TYR A 41 -3.85 35.22 -1.54
CA TYR A 41 -4.25 33.91 -2.03
C TYR A 41 -3.37 32.83 -1.39
N GLU A 42 -3.96 31.66 -1.15
CA GLU A 42 -3.25 30.51 -0.61
C GLU A 42 -3.02 29.48 -1.73
N ILE A 43 -1.76 29.12 -2.00
CA ILE A 43 -1.45 28.04 -2.94
C ILE A 43 -1.71 26.70 -2.24
N VAL A 44 -2.81 26.04 -2.60
CA VAL A 44 -3.19 24.75 -2.01
C VAL A 44 -2.45 23.59 -2.68
N LYS A 45 -2.19 23.70 -3.99
CA LYS A 45 -1.45 22.67 -4.73
C LYS A 45 -0.81 23.25 -5.98
N SER A 46 0.47 22.94 -6.20
CA SER A 46 1.21 23.32 -7.39
C SER A 46 1.80 22.09 -8.07
N SER A 47 1.82 22.07 -9.40
CA SER A 47 2.38 20.98 -10.20
C SER A 47 2.89 21.48 -11.55
N LYS A 48 3.47 20.60 -12.38
CA LYS A 48 3.95 20.98 -13.71
C LYS A 48 2.85 21.53 -14.64
N HIS A 49 1.61 21.09 -14.46
CA HIS A 49 0.51 21.34 -15.42
C HIS A 49 -0.70 22.06 -14.82
N ARG A 50 -0.77 22.14 -13.48
CA ARG A 50 -1.91 22.71 -12.76
C ARG A 50 -1.46 23.37 -11.47
N THR A 51 -2.02 24.53 -11.19
CA THR A 51 -1.94 25.24 -9.91
C THR A 51 -3.35 25.39 -9.35
N VAL A 52 -3.53 25.14 -8.07
CA VAL A 52 -4.79 25.33 -7.35
C VAL A 52 -4.55 26.37 -6.29
N VAL A 53 -5.25 27.48 -6.39
CA VAL A 53 -5.20 28.57 -5.42
C VAL A 53 -6.55 28.70 -4.73
N ARG A 54 -6.52 29.18 -3.50
CA ARG A 54 -7.69 29.61 -2.76
C ARG A 54 -7.69 31.13 -2.66
N ILE A 55 -8.82 31.73 -2.98
CA ILE A 55 -9.08 33.15 -2.83
C ILE A 55 -10.33 33.25 -1.96
N GLU A 56 -10.13 33.53 -0.67
CA GLU A 56 -11.17 33.54 0.36
C GLU A 56 -12.08 32.29 0.35
N ASP A 57 -13.29 32.42 -0.19
CA ASP A 57 -14.35 31.42 -0.26
C ASP A 57 -14.36 30.65 -1.59
N PHE A 58 -13.33 30.80 -2.42
CA PHE A 58 -13.26 30.18 -3.74
C PHE A 58 -11.98 29.39 -3.94
N TYR A 59 -12.10 28.30 -4.69
CA TYR A 59 -10.96 27.60 -5.28
C TYR A 59 -10.88 27.89 -6.77
N VAL A 60 -9.68 28.22 -7.24
CA VAL A 60 -9.38 28.41 -8.65
C VAL A 60 -8.35 27.38 -9.07
N LYS A 61 -8.74 26.48 -9.97
CA LYS A 61 -7.83 25.55 -10.64
C LYS A 61 -7.37 26.17 -11.96
N ILE A 62 -6.09 26.50 -12.04
CA ILE A 62 -5.44 27.06 -13.22
C ILE A 62 -4.67 25.94 -13.92
N PHE A 63 -4.99 25.73 -15.19
CA PHE A 63 -4.35 24.71 -16.04
C PHE A 63 -3.55 25.40 -17.12
N ARG A 64 -2.30 24.96 -17.34
CA ARG A 64 -1.39 25.55 -18.34
C ARG A 64 -1.18 24.62 -19.54
N HIS A 65 -1.28 25.19 -20.73
CA HIS A 65 -1.19 24.50 -22.02
C HIS A 65 -0.08 25.10 -22.90
N SER A 66 1.15 25.15 -22.41
CA SER A 66 2.25 25.90 -23.04
C SER A 66 2.85 25.31 -24.33
N ASN A 67 2.43 24.12 -24.78
CA ASN A 67 3.03 23.46 -25.95
C ASN A 67 1.93 23.09 -26.96
N LEU A 68 2.28 23.04 -28.26
CA LEU A 68 1.36 22.67 -29.37
C LEU A 68 0.57 21.38 -29.08
N ILE A 69 1.23 20.37 -28.49
CA ILE A 69 0.62 19.09 -28.09
C ILE A 69 -0.40 19.28 -26.96
N GLY A 70 -0.16 20.21 -26.04
CA GLY A 70 -1.11 20.57 -24.97
C GLY A 70 -2.37 21.23 -25.55
N LYS A 71 -2.19 22.17 -26.49
CA LYS A 71 -3.30 22.81 -27.22
C LYS A 71 -4.09 21.80 -28.08
N LEU A 72 -3.40 20.87 -28.74
CA LEU A 72 -4.05 19.81 -29.51
C LEU A 72 -4.84 18.85 -28.61
N LYS A 73 -4.33 18.55 -27.40
CA LYS A 73 -5.03 17.71 -26.41
C LYS A 73 -6.32 18.34 -25.89
N LEU A 74 -6.43 19.67 -25.80
CA LEU A 74 -7.69 20.34 -25.45
C LEU A 74 -8.80 20.02 -26.44
N ARG A 75 -8.49 19.92 -27.74
CA ARG A 75 -9.49 19.60 -28.79
C ARG A 75 -10.10 18.21 -28.65
N PHE A 76 -9.40 17.25 -28.04
CA PHE A 76 -9.87 15.86 -27.89
C PHE A 76 -10.14 15.45 -26.42
N HIS A 77 -9.62 16.21 -25.46
CA HIS A 77 -9.62 15.91 -24.02
C HIS A 77 -9.46 17.20 -23.18
N ASN A 78 -10.44 18.11 -23.27
CA ASN A 78 -10.51 19.28 -22.39
C ASN A 78 -10.86 18.86 -20.95
N MET A 79 -9.82 18.48 -20.19
CA MET A 79 -9.94 18.04 -18.79
C MET A 79 -10.57 19.12 -17.88
N PRO A 80 -10.17 20.40 -17.95
CA PRO A 80 -10.80 21.48 -17.18
C PRO A 80 -12.30 21.65 -17.47
N TRP A 81 -12.68 21.69 -18.75
CA TRP A 81 -14.09 21.77 -19.15
C TRP A 81 -14.90 20.58 -18.64
N ARG A 82 -14.41 19.34 -18.85
CA ARG A 82 -15.08 18.13 -18.36
C ARG A 82 -15.23 18.12 -16.85
N GLU A 83 -14.23 18.63 -16.12
CA GLU A 83 -14.32 18.75 -14.67
C GLU A 83 -15.44 19.70 -14.27
N TRP A 84 -15.53 20.89 -14.89
CA TRP A 84 -16.60 21.84 -14.63
C TRP A 84 -17.98 21.28 -15.01
N GLU A 85 -18.11 20.69 -16.18
CA GLU A 85 -19.38 20.13 -16.68
C GLU A 85 -19.89 19.00 -15.78
N ASN A 86 -19.02 18.07 -15.41
CA ASN A 86 -19.35 16.98 -14.49
C ASN A 86 -19.66 17.49 -13.08
N ALA A 87 -18.92 18.49 -12.60
CA ALA A 87 -19.22 19.13 -11.32
C ALA A 87 -20.59 19.80 -11.33
N ARG A 88 -20.93 20.52 -12.41
CA ARG A 88 -22.22 21.20 -12.55
C ARG A 88 -23.36 20.19 -12.51
N LYS A 89 -23.28 19.17 -13.37
CA LYS A 89 -24.26 18.10 -13.41
C LYS A 89 -24.44 17.40 -12.06
N LEU A 90 -23.35 17.05 -11.37
CA LEU A 90 -23.45 16.41 -10.06
C LEU A 90 -24.01 17.35 -8.99
N HIS A 91 -23.61 18.62 -9.01
CA HIS A 91 -24.07 19.62 -8.06
C HIS A 91 -25.57 19.84 -8.20
N ASP A 92 -26.07 19.99 -9.42
CA ASP A 92 -27.50 20.16 -9.71
C ASP A 92 -28.32 18.95 -9.25
N LEU A 93 -27.82 17.73 -9.48
CA LEU A 93 -28.51 16.50 -9.11
C LEU A 93 -28.48 16.20 -7.60
N THR A 94 -27.39 16.53 -6.90
CA THR A 94 -27.14 15.95 -5.56
C THR A 94 -26.57 16.90 -4.51
N ARG A 95 -25.96 18.02 -4.93
CA ARG A 95 -25.19 18.93 -4.07
C ARG A 95 -24.04 18.23 -3.29
N LEU A 96 -23.52 17.12 -3.83
CA LEU A 96 -22.40 16.34 -3.26
C LEU A 96 -21.02 16.74 -3.80
N THR A 97 -20.91 17.87 -4.47
CA THR A 97 -19.63 18.47 -4.88
C THR A 97 -19.69 19.98 -4.66
N ALA A 98 -18.53 20.63 -4.69
CA ALA A 98 -18.44 22.08 -4.61
C ALA A 98 -19.30 22.73 -5.68
N GLU A 99 -19.96 23.86 -5.38
CA GLU A 99 -20.70 24.60 -6.39
C GLU A 99 -19.73 25.06 -7.49
N PRO A 100 -19.91 24.65 -8.75
CA PRO A 100 -19.08 25.10 -9.86
C PRO A 100 -19.58 26.47 -10.30
N ILE A 101 -18.71 27.48 -10.15
CA ILE A 101 -19.11 28.88 -10.32
C ILE A 101 -18.86 29.33 -11.76
N ALA A 102 -17.68 29.02 -12.30
CA ALA A 102 -17.33 29.41 -13.65
C ALA A 102 -16.22 28.54 -14.24
N TYR A 103 -16.21 28.46 -15.56
CA TYR A 103 -15.13 27.93 -16.38
C TYR A 103 -14.63 29.06 -17.28
N GLY A 104 -13.31 29.18 -17.47
CA GLY A 104 -12.76 30.24 -18.31
C GLY A 104 -11.56 29.80 -19.13
N GLU A 105 -11.35 30.45 -20.27
CA GLU A 105 -10.16 30.27 -21.11
C GLU A 105 -9.53 31.63 -21.46
N SER A 106 -8.20 31.71 -21.40
CA SER A 106 -7.44 32.88 -21.85
C SER A 106 -6.03 32.48 -22.25
N GLY A 107 -5.68 32.67 -23.53
CA GLY A 107 -4.38 32.31 -24.09
C GLY A 107 -4.02 30.84 -23.87
N ASP A 108 -2.95 30.60 -23.11
CA ASP A 108 -2.45 29.25 -22.78
C ASP A 108 -3.08 28.66 -21.50
N PHE A 109 -4.10 29.30 -20.94
CA PHE A 109 -4.65 28.95 -19.64
C PHE A 109 -6.14 28.60 -19.70
N SER A 110 -6.52 27.62 -18.89
CA SER A 110 -7.92 27.34 -18.55
C SER A 110 -8.12 27.46 -17.05
N TYR A 111 -9.30 27.89 -16.64
CA TYR A 111 -9.67 28.17 -15.26
C TYR A 111 -10.93 27.40 -14.90
N PHE A 112 -10.95 26.78 -13.73
CA PHE A 112 -12.16 26.26 -13.12
C PHE A 112 -12.30 26.84 -11.71
N VAL A 113 -13.36 27.62 -11.51
CA VAL A 113 -13.72 28.28 -10.25
C VAL A 113 -14.84 27.51 -9.57
N SER A 114 -14.65 27.16 -8.30
CA SER A 114 -15.67 26.53 -7.45
C SER A 114 -15.74 27.17 -6.08
N GLU A 115 -16.85 26.98 -5.38
CA GLU A 115 -16.96 27.35 -3.97
C GLU A 115 -15.96 26.56 -3.12
N SER A 116 -15.44 27.20 -2.07
CA SER A 116 -14.61 26.57 -1.06
C SER A 116 -15.44 25.62 -0.21
N LEU A 117 -14.96 24.39 -0.07
CA LEU A 117 -15.53 23.41 0.85
C LEU A 117 -14.86 23.42 2.23
N GLN A 118 -14.06 24.43 2.58
CA GLN A 118 -13.46 24.53 3.92
C GLN A 118 -14.55 24.52 5.02
N PRO A 119 -14.31 23.91 6.20
CA PRO A 119 -13.08 23.25 6.64
C PRO A 119 -12.98 21.75 6.28
N CYS A 120 -13.56 21.29 5.15
CA CYS A 120 -13.49 19.88 4.78
C CYS A 120 -12.06 19.36 4.62
N LYS A 121 -11.84 18.10 4.97
CA LYS A 121 -10.55 17.39 4.85
C LYS A 121 -10.71 16.18 3.92
N PRO A 122 -9.66 15.75 3.21
CA PRO A 122 -9.66 14.46 2.53
C PRO A 122 -10.03 13.33 3.50
N PHE A 123 -10.94 12.44 3.09
CA PHE A 123 -11.50 11.43 3.97
C PHE A 123 -10.45 10.40 4.38
N SER A 124 -9.48 10.12 3.51
CA SER A 124 -8.27 9.34 3.84
C SER A 124 -7.54 9.90 5.07
N ILE A 125 -7.28 11.21 5.10
CA ILE A 125 -6.60 11.91 6.21
C ILE A 125 -7.47 11.89 7.46
N PHE A 126 -8.78 12.08 7.31
CA PHE A 126 -9.71 12.03 8.44
C PHE A 126 -9.69 10.65 9.11
N ILE A 127 -9.76 9.59 8.31
CA ILE A 127 -9.74 8.20 8.80
C ILE A 127 -8.43 7.91 9.53
N ASP A 128 -7.30 8.23 8.91
CA ASP A 128 -5.97 7.98 9.47
C ASP A 128 -5.77 8.65 10.83
N ARG A 129 -6.22 9.91 10.99
CA ARG A 129 -5.98 10.70 12.20
C ARG A 129 -7.02 10.55 13.30
N ASN A 130 -8.27 10.24 12.96
CA ASN A 130 -9.39 10.36 13.90
C ASN A 130 -10.12 9.05 14.16
N LEU A 131 -10.12 8.08 13.24
CA LEU A 131 -11.01 6.91 13.36
C LEU A 131 -10.76 6.13 14.65
N SER A 132 -9.51 5.96 15.07
CA SER A 132 -9.16 5.25 16.32
C SER A 132 -9.69 5.93 17.58
N ARG A 133 -9.91 7.25 17.54
CA ARG A 133 -10.40 8.08 18.66
C ARG A 133 -11.93 8.15 18.72
N LEU A 134 -12.63 7.76 17.65
CA LEU A 134 -14.09 7.80 17.61
C LEU A 134 -14.69 6.68 18.45
N SER A 135 -15.72 7.03 19.23
CA SER A 135 -16.57 6.04 19.91
C SER A 135 -17.30 5.13 18.93
N SER A 136 -17.75 3.96 19.38
CA SER A 136 -18.56 3.04 18.57
C SER A 136 -19.80 3.70 17.95
N LYS A 137 -20.45 4.64 18.68
CA LYS A 137 -21.59 5.40 18.18
C LYS A 137 -21.19 6.36 17.05
N GLN A 138 -20.10 7.09 17.21
CA GLN A 138 -19.57 7.98 16.17
C GLN A 138 -19.12 7.22 14.91
N LYS A 139 -18.45 6.07 15.08
CA LYS A 139 -18.06 5.18 13.95
C LYS A 139 -19.28 4.65 13.19
N LYS A 140 -20.35 4.28 13.90
CA LYS A 140 -21.62 3.87 13.29
C LYS A 140 -22.23 5.03 12.50
N GLN A 141 -22.30 6.23 13.10
CA GLN A 141 -22.82 7.42 12.43
C GLN A 141 -22.02 7.80 11.18
N LEU A 142 -20.69 7.77 11.24
CA LEU A 142 -19.81 7.99 10.10
C LEU A 142 -20.11 7.01 8.95
N SER A 143 -20.28 5.73 9.27
CA SER A 143 -20.59 4.68 8.29
C SER A 143 -21.96 4.90 7.64
N ILE A 144 -22.97 5.29 8.42
CA ILE A 144 -24.33 5.59 7.91
C ILE A 144 -24.28 6.79 6.96
N ARG A 145 -23.68 7.92 7.40
CA ARG A 145 -23.57 9.14 6.58
C ARG A 145 -22.76 8.90 5.31
N PHE A 146 -21.71 8.09 5.38
CA PHE A 146 -20.93 7.73 4.21
C PHE A 146 -21.74 6.87 3.24
N LEU A 147 -22.53 5.92 3.76
CA LEU A 147 -23.40 5.10 2.93
C LEU A 147 -24.53 5.91 2.28
N GLU A 148 -25.10 6.90 2.97
CA GLU A 148 -26.08 7.83 2.40
C GLU A 148 -25.46 8.62 1.23
N PHE A 149 -24.23 9.08 1.38
CA PHE A 149 -23.45 9.71 0.30
C PHE A 149 -23.26 8.77 -0.89
N LEU A 150 -22.83 7.52 -0.65
CA LEU A 150 -22.64 6.52 -1.71
C LEU A 150 -23.96 6.17 -2.42
N GLY A 151 -25.06 6.07 -1.67
CA GLY A 151 -26.40 5.81 -2.21
C GLY A 151 -26.87 6.94 -3.12
N LYS A 152 -26.73 8.20 -2.71
CA LYS A 152 -27.07 9.37 -3.54
C LYS A 152 -26.27 9.41 -4.85
N LEU A 153 -24.97 9.07 -4.80
CA LEU A 153 -24.16 8.96 -6.02
C LEU A 153 -24.69 7.85 -6.94
N ARG A 154 -25.00 6.67 -6.39
CA ARG A 154 -25.59 5.56 -7.15
C ARG A 154 -26.90 5.98 -7.82
N GLU A 155 -27.82 6.60 -7.09
CA GLU A 155 -29.12 7.05 -7.63
C GLU A 155 -28.98 8.07 -8.76
N SER A 156 -27.95 8.93 -8.71
CA SER A 156 -27.67 9.89 -9.79
C SER A 156 -27.02 9.29 -11.05
N GLY A 157 -26.78 7.97 -11.08
CA GLY A 157 -26.07 7.30 -12.16
C GLY A 157 -24.57 7.66 -12.24
N PHE A 158 -24.01 8.27 -11.19
CA PHE A 158 -22.65 8.79 -11.16
C PHE A 158 -21.62 7.67 -11.01
N PHE A 159 -20.68 7.58 -11.96
CA PHE A 159 -19.52 6.68 -11.92
C PHE A 159 -18.22 7.46 -12.13
N GLN A 160 -17.25 7.26 -11.24
CA GLN A 160 -15.95 7.92 -11.20
C GLN A 160 -14.81 6.87 -11.22
N PRO A 161 -14.04 6.78 -12.32
CA PRO A 161 -12.86 5.93 -12.40
C PRO A 161 -11.71 6.25 -11.42
N ASP A 162 -11.74 7.39 -10.72
CA ASP A 162 -10.75 7.78 -9.70
C ASP A 162 -11.39 7.98 -8.30
N PHE A 163 -12.28 7.05 -7.91
CA PHE A 163 -13.08 7.14 -6.68
C PHE A 163 -12.33 6.65 -5.43
N HIS A 164 -11.18 7.26 -5.13
CA HIS A 164 -10.42 6.96 -3.92
C HIS A 164 -10.72 7.97 -2.80
N LEU A 165 -10.40 7.61 -1.55
CA LEU A 165 -10.75 8.43 -0.38
C LEU A 165 -10.08 9.82 -0.34
N ASP A 166 -8.98 10.03 -1.07
CA ASP A 166 -8.39 11.39 -1.19
C ASP A 166 -9.26 12.35 -2.02
N ASN A 167 -10.12 11.83 -2.91
CA ASN A 167 -11.05 12.63 -3.71
C ASN A 167 -12.42 12.78 -3.02
N ILE A 168 -12.59 12.19 -1.85
CA ILE A 168 -13.78 12.36 -1.02
C ILE A 168 -13.40 13.28 0.12
N LEU A 169 -14.08 14.40 0.26
CA LEU A 169 -13.89 15.34 1.36
C LEU A 169 -14.96 15.09 2.42
N VAL A 170 -14.59 15.21 3.69
CA VAL A 170 -15.49 15.08 4.84
C VAL A 170 -15.41 16.31 5.73
N LYS A 171 -16.55 16.73 6.25
CA LYS A 171 -16.66 17.67 7.37
C LYS A 171 -17.59 17.12 8.45
N GLU A 172 -17.24 17.40 9.68
CA GLU A 172 -18.12 17.23 10.83
C GLU A 172 -19.17 18.34 10.82
N THR A 173 -20.40 17.99 11.18
CA THR A 173 -21.54 18.92 11.29
C THR A 173 -22.32 18.61 12.57
N ALA A 174 -23.21 19.51 12.98
CA ALA A 174 -24.14 19.25 14.09
C ALA A 174 -24.97 17.95 13.89
N GLU A 175 -25.22 17.57 12.64
CA GLU A 175 -25.97 16.36 12.25
C GLU A 175 -25.08 15.11 12.01
N GLY A 176 -23.78 15.19 12.34
CA GLY A 176 -22.80 14.12 12.20
C GLY A 176 -21.72 14.44 11.16
N TYR A 177 -21.86 13.90 9.95
CA TYR A 177 -20.83 14.02 8.90
C TYR A 177 -21.47 14.34 7.55
N ARG A 178 -20.81 15.20 6.78
CA ARG A 178 -21.16 15.48 5.39
C ARG A 178 -19.98 15.21 4.47
N PHE A 179 -20.27 14.54 3.36
CA PHE A 179 -19.28 14.13 2.37
C PHE A 179 -19.48 14.88 1.05
N TYR A 180 -18.37 15.14 0.38
CA TYR A 180 -18.34 15.72 -0.95
C TYR A 180 -17.33 14.96 -1.81
N ILE A 181 -17.51 14.95 -3.12
CA ILE A 181 -16.53 14.41 -4.07
C ILE A 181 -15.95 15.53 -4.94
N VAL A 182 -14.65 15.42 -5.22
CA VAL A 182 -13.90 16.36 -6.06
C VAL A 182 -13.14 15.61 -7.16
N ASP A 183 -12.47 16.37 -8.03
CA ASP A 183 -11.67 15.85 -9.14
C ASP A 183 -12.49 15.02 -10.14
N LEU A 184 -13.50 15.66 -10.72
CA LEU A 184 -14.58 15.01 -11.49
C LEU A 184 -14.29 14.88 -12.99
N HIS A 185 -13.08 15.15 -13.44
CA HIS A 185 -12.73 15.22 -14.86
C HIS A 185 -12.89 13.90 -15.64
N ARG A 186 -12.96 12.75 -14.94
CA ARG A 186 -13.18 11.42 -15.51
C ARG A 186 -14.53 10.80 -15.16
N ALA A 187 -15.36 11.53 -14.40
CA ALA A 187 -16.68 11.06 -14.05
C ALA A 187 -17.57 10.90 -15.28
N SER A 188 -18.56 10.03 -15.15
CA SER A 188 -19.57 9.72 -16.15
C SER A 188 -20.92 9.53 -15.48
N PHE A 189 -22.00 9.72 -16.23
CA PHE A 189 -23.37 9.65 -15.71
C PHE A 189 -24.22 8.74 -16.59
N ALA A 190 -24.76 7.67 -16.00
CA ALA A 190 -25.83 6.90 -16.60
C ALA A 190 -27.16 7.67 -16.55
N LYS A 191 -28.12 7.33 -17.41
CA LYS A 191 -29.48 7.89 -17.39
C LYS A 191 -30.34 7.38 -16.22
N ALA A 192 -29.93 6.28 -15.62
CA ALA A 192 -30.61 5.61 -14.52
C ALA A 192 -29.61 5.38 -13.36
N PRO A 193 -30.10 5.04 -12.15
CA PRO A 193 -29.24 4.62 -11.06
C PRO A 193 -28.25 3.53 -11.49
N LEU A 194 -27.04 3.56 -10.92
CA LEU A 194 -26.07 2.50 -11.19
C LEU A 194 -26.61 1.14 -10.74
N THR A 195 -26.47 0.13 -11.59
CA THR A 195 -26.71 -1.26 -11.20
C THR A 195 -25.80 -1.65 -10.03
N PHE A 196 -26.23 -2.60 -9.19
CA PHE A 196 -25.39 -3.10 -8.09
C PHE A 196 -24.04 -3.62 -8.58
N SER A 197 -24.00 -4.20 -9.78
CA SER A 197 -22.76 -4.64 -10.38
C SER A 197 -21.78 -3.48 -10.66
N ARG A 198 -22.27 -2.37 -11.25
CA ARG A 198 -21.46 -1.16 -11.49
C ARG A 198 -21.11 -0.44 -10.20
N TRP A 199 -22.02 -0.41 -9.23
CA TRP A 199 -21.73 0.18 -7.93
C TRP A 199 -20.67 -0.63 -7.17
N ALA A 200 -20.74 -1.96 -7.21
CA ALA A 200 -19.68 -2.83 -6.70
C ALA A 200 -18.33 -2.54 -7.37
N GLU A 201 -18.27 -2.34 -8.69
CA GLU A 201 -17.06 -1.89 -9.39
C GLU A 201 -16.56 -0.56 -8.81
N GLN A 202 -17.44 0.39 -8.56
CA GLN A 202 -17.11 1.69 -7.95
C GLN A 202 -16.51 1.55 -6.55
N LEU A 203 -17.05 0.65 -5.72
CA LEU A 203 -16.58 0.42 -4.36
C LEU A 203 -15.19 -0.23 -4.31
N THR A 204 -14.72 -0.85 -5.42
CA THR A 204 -13.35 -1.40 -5.49
C THR A 204 -12.24 -0.35 -5.37
N TYR A 205 -12.56 0.95 -5.52
CA TYR A 205 -11.58 2.04 -5.41
C TYR A 205 -11.38 2.52 -3.96
N ILE A 206 -12.40 2.36 -3.10
CA ILE A 206 -12.34 2.80 -1.70
C ILE A 206 -11.90 1.69 -0.75
N LEU A 207 -12.24 0.44 -1.05
CA LEU A 207 -11.91 -0.71 -0.20
C LEU A 207 -10.42 -0.99 -0.02
N PRO A 208 -9.52 -0.69 -0.97
CA PRO A 208 -8.07 -0.65 -0.73
C PRO A 208 -7.65 0.21 0.46
N CYS A 209 -8.33 1.33 0.70
CA CYS A 209 -8.04 2.21 1.83
C CYS A 209 -8.54 1.63 3.16
N PHE A 210 -9.54 0.75 3.10
CA PHE A 210 -10.00 0.02 4.28
C PHE A 210 -9.04 -1.09 4.74
N GLU A 211 -7.98 -1.40 3.98
CA GLU A 211 -6.91 -2.32 4.40
C GLU A 211 -6.20 -1.84 5.68
N PHE A 212 -6.16 -0.53 5.92
CA PHE A 212 -5.57 0.03 7.13
C PHE A 212 -6.57 0.16 8.29
N LEU A 213 -7.84 -0.21 8.08
CA LEU A 213 -8.82 -0.19 9.15
C LEU A 213 -8.75 -1.45 10.01
N PRO A 214 -9.02 -1.32 11.32
CA PRO A 214 -9.33 -2.48 12.14
C PRO A 214 -10.45 -3.31 11.50
N TYR A 215 -10.31 -4.64 11.53
CA TYR A 215 -11.31 -5.58 10.97
C TYR A 215 -12.75 -5.31 11.48
N ALA A 216 -12.88 -4.89 12.74
CA ALA A 216 -14.16 -4.51 13.33
C ALA A 216 -14.84 -3.33 12.61
N ASP A 217 -14.06 -2.36 12.12
CA ASP A 217 -14.56 -1.16 11.43
C ASP A 217 -15.00 -1.51 10.00
N LEU A 218 -14.22 -2.34 9.30
CA LEU A 218 -14.61 -2.90 8.00
C LEU A 218 -15.89 -3.73 8.11
N ARG A 219 -15.97 -4.62 9.11
CA ARG A 219 -17.18 -5.44 9.37
C ARG A 219 -18.38 -4.56 9.67
N ARG A 220 -18.21 -3.49 10.47
CA ARG A 220 -19.30 -2.55 10.78
C ARG A 220 -19.84 -1.90 9.51
N PHE A 221 -18.97 -1.37 8.65
CA PHE A 221 -19.37 -0.77 7.39
C PHE A 221 -20.11 -1.80 6.51
N TRP A 222 -19.57 -3.02 6.38
CA TRP A 222 -20.18 -4.07 5.57
C TRP A 222 -21.57 -4.47 6.08
N VAL A 223 -21.73 -4.64 7.40
CA VAL A 223 -23.02 -4.97 8.01
C VAL A 223 -24.05 -3.87 7.72
N ILE A 224 -23.69 -2.60 7.87
CA ILE A 224 -24.60 -1.48 7.58
C ILE A 224 -24.95 -1.43 6.08
N LEU A 225 -23.97 -1.64 5.20
CA LEU A 225 -24.19 -1.70 3.76
C LEU A 225 -25.20 -2.79 3.39
N LYS A 226 -24.97 -4.03 3.82
CA LYS A 226 -25.86 -5.15 3.46
C LYS A 226 -27.25 -5.06 4.11
N THR A 227 -27.35 -4.43 5.29
CA THR A 227 -28.66 -4.19 5.91
C THR A 227 -29.49 -3.22 5.07
N ARG A 228 -28.86 -2.23 4.44
CA ARG A 228 -29.55 -1.26 3.59
C ARG A 228 -29.70 -1.72 2.14
N TYR A 229 -28.75 -2.52 1.64
CA TYR A 229 -28.68 -3.02 0.28
C TYR A 229 -28.31 -4.51 0.30
N PRO A 230 -29.27 -5.42 0.59
CA PRO A 230 -29.01 -6.86 0.71
C PRO A 230 -28.35 -7.48 -0.52
N GLU A 231 -28.65 -6.98 -1.72
CA GLU A 231 -28.09 -7.41 -2.99
C GLU A 231 -26.56 -7.21 -3.06
N MET A 232 -26.01 -6.32 -2.23
CA MET A 232 -24.55 -6.13 -2.17
C MET A 232 -23.80 -7.34 -1.58
N ASP A 233 -24.47 -8.23 -0.86
CA ASP A 233 -23.83 -9.41 -0.26
C ASP A 233 -23.22 -10.33 -1.31
N GLU A 234 -23.89 -10.51 -2.46
CA GLU A 234 -23.38 -11.32 -3.58
C GLU A 234 -22.09 -10.76 -4.19
N TYR A 235 -21.88 -9.44 -4.06
CA TYR A 235 -20.73 -8.74 -4.63
C TYR A 235 -19.54 -8.67 -3.69
N PHE A 236 -19.67 -8.99 -2.39
CA PHE A 236 -18.60 -8.80 -1.39
C PHE A 236 -17.23 -9.30 -1.86
N SER A 237 -17.19 -10.57 -2.28
CA SER A 237 -15.96 -11.23 -2.72
C SER A 237 -15.36 -10.56 -3.96
N ARG A 238 -16.21 -10.13 -4.90
CA ARG A 238 -15.77 -9.44 -6.12
C ARG A 238 -15.23 -8.06 -5.81
N ILE A 239 -15.84 -7.34 -4.88
CA ILE A 239 -15.37 -6.02 -4.49
C ILE A 239 -14.02 -6.14 -3.77
N LEU A 240 -13.89 -7.10 -2.85
CA LEU A 240 -12.65 -7.36 -2.11
C LEU A 240 -11.52 -7.74 -3.07
N GLU A 241 -11.72 -8.71 -3.96
CA GLU A 241 -10.70 -9.13 -4.92
C GLU A 241 -10.37 -8.03 -5.94
N GLY A 242 -11.37 -7.28 -6.42
CA GLY A 242 -11.18 -6.14 -7.30
C GLY A 242 -10.34 -5.03 -6.66
N SER A 243 -10.55 -4.80 -5.36
CA SER A 243 -9.77 -3.87 -4.55
C SER A 243 -8.29 -4.29 -4.49
N TYR A 244 -8.02 -5.53 -4.08
CA TYR A 244 -6.65 -6.04 -4.04
C TYR A 244 -6.00 -6.10 -5.42
N ALA A 245 -6.74 -6.44 -6.48
CA ALA A 245 -6.22 -6.45 -7.85
C ALA A 245 -5.74 -5.05 -8.28
N ARG A 246 -6.48 -3.99 -7.93
CA ARG A 246 -6.06 -2.60 -8.17
C ARG A 246 -4.80 -2.25 -7.38
N MET A 247 -4.73 -2.62 -6.10
CA MET A 247 -3.53 -2.39 -5.28
C MET A 247 -2.30 -3.09 -5.83
N ARG A 248 -2.44 -4.37 -6.20
CA ARG A 248 -1.37 -5.14 -6.84
C ARG A 248 -0.91 -4.49 -8.14
N ARG A 249 -1.82 -3.94 -8.95
CA ARG A 249 -1.47 -3.18 -10.16
C ARG A 249 -0.65 -1.93 -9.83
N HIS A 250 -1.06 -1.18 -8.81
CA HIS A 250 -0.35 0.01 -8.33
C HIS A 250 1.05 -0.32 -7.82
N TRP A 251 1.19 -1.31 -6.93
CA TRP A 251 2.49 -1.72 -6.42
C TRP A 251 3.40 -2.23 -7.53
N ARG A 252 2.89 -3.01 -8.49
CA ARG A 252 3.71 -3.48 -9.63
C ARG A 252 4.22 -2.32 -10.51
N LYS A 253 3.49 -1.21 -10.58
CA LYS A 253 3.98 0.02 -11.24
C LYS A 253 5.09 0.68 -10.42
N LYS A 254 4.98 0.67 -9.08
CA LYS A 254 6.02 1.17 -8.16
C LYS A 254 7.26 0.28 -8.13
N ASP A 255 7.11 -1.04 -8.20
CA ASP A 255 8.22 -2.03 -8.18
C ASP A 255 9.23 -1.84 -9.32
N ARG A 256 8.84 -1.13 -10.39
CA ARG A 256 9.70 -0.79 -11.54
C ARG A 256 10.56 0.44 -11.31
N LYS A 257 10.30 1.19 -10.25
CA LYS A 257 11.05 2.40 -9.91
C LYS A 257 12.16 2.07 -8.93
N PRO A 258 13.35 2.67 -9.08
CA PRO A 258 14.37 2.59 -8.06
C PRO A 258 13.84 3.20 -6.73
N PRO A 259 14.13 2.59 -5.57
CA PRO A 259 13.89 3.21 -4.26
C PRO A 259 14.44 4.65 -4.15
N ILE A 260 13.90 5.50 -3.26
CA ILE A 260 14.29 6.92 -3.20
C ILE A 260 15.45 7.15 -2.20
N ASP A 261 15.62 6.28 -1.21
CA ASP A 261 16.56 6.50 -0.09
C ASP A 261 17.70 5.47 -0.08
N ARG A 262 18.63 5.56 -1.03
CA ARG A 262 19.83 4.71 -1.02
C ARG A 262 21.04 5.40 -1.62
N TYR A 263 22.19 5.16 -1.02
CA TYR A 263 23.48 5.46 -1.63
C TYR A 263 23.98 4.22 -2.39
N LYS A 264 24.44 4.40 -3.62
CA LYS A 264 25.06 3.33 -4.40
C LYS A 264 26.54 3.29 -4.04
N ILE A 265 27.00 2.15 -3.54
CA ILE A 265 28.40 1.93 -3.20
C ILE A 265 29.10 1.22 -4.36
N ARG A 266 30.30 1.69 -4.68
CA ARG A 266 31.27 0.99 -5.54
C ARG A 266 32.66 1.26 -4.98
N HIS A 267 33.29 0.25 -4.40
CA HIS A 267 34.58 0.36 -3.74
C HIS A 267 35.40 -0.91 -3.99
N HIS A 268 36.54 -0.79 -4.69
CA HIS A 268 37.34 -1.92 -5.16
C HIS A 268 36.50 -3.06 -5.77
N LYS A 269 36.47 -4.21 -5.10
CA LYS A 269 35.73 -5.44 -5.47
C LYS A 269 34.27 -5.45 -5.01
N PHE A 270 33.84 -4.45 -4.23
CA PHE A 270 32.49 -4.38 -3.67
C PHE A 270 31.58 -3.41 -4.40
N GLN A 271 30.32 -3.81 -4.56
CA GLN A 271 29.25 -2.94 -5.04
C GLN A 271 27.93 -3.22 -4.31
N GLY A 272 27.10 -2.21 -4.11
CA GLY A 272 25.81 -2.43 -3.46
C GLY A 272 25.09 -1.16 -3.03
N TYR A 273 24.28 -1.28 -1.98
CA TYR A 273 23.46 -0.20 -1.44
C TYR A 273 23.53 -0.14 0.07
N VAL A 274 23.54 1.09 0.60
CA VAL A 274 23.47 1.40 2.03
C VAL A 274 22.45 2.51 2.27
N LYS A 275 21.75 2.44 3.41
CA LYS A 275 20.91 3.52 3.94
C LYS A 275 21.75 4.44 4.81
N ASN A 276 22.03 5.65 4.29
CA ASN A 276 23.03 6.56 4.85
C ASN A 276 22.70 7.04 6.28
N GLU A 277 21.42 7.25 6.60
CA GLU A 277 21.01 7.87 7.88
C GLU A 277 20.83 6.86 9.04
N LYS A 278 21.02 5.55 8.80
CA LYS A 278 20.66 4.51 9.78
C LYS A 278 21.81 3.69 10.35
N ILE A 279 23.02 3.85 9.82
CA ILE A 279 24.21 3.16 10.32
C ILE A 279 25.32 4.15 10.64
N PRO A 280 26.13 3.90 11.69
CA PRO A 280 27.32 4.72 11.97
C PRO A 280 28.28 4.74 10.78
N GLU A 281 28.98 5.86 10.61
CA GLU A 281 29.98 6.03 9.54
C GLU A 281 31.11 4.99 9.62
N ALA A 282 31.54 4.65 10.84
CA ALA A 282 32.53 3.60 11.07
C ALA A 282 32.04 2.22 10.56
N LEU A 283 30.81 1.85 10.90
CA LEU A 283 30.20 0.59 10.42
C LEU A 283 30.07 0.57 8.90
N ARG A 284 29.75 1.73 8.29
CA ARG A 284 29.68 1.86 6.83
C ARG A 284 31.04 1.64 6.19
N THR A 285 32.11 2.17 6.79
CA THR A 285 33.48 2.00 6.33
C THR A 285 33.89 0.53 6.42
N ASP A 286 33.72 -0.09 7.59
CA ASP A 286 34.04 -1.51 7.83
C ASP A 286 33.28 -2.45 6.88
N LEU A 287 32.01 -2.16 6.60
CA LEU A 287 31.19 -2.93 5.65
C LEU A 287 31.78 -2.94 4.23
N VAL A 288 32.45 -1.88 3.81
CA VAL A 288 32.84 -1.63 2.43
C VAL A 288 34.31 -1.91 2.17
N GLU A 289 35.15 -1.76 3.20
CA GLU A 289 36.57 -2.08 3.15
C GLU A 289 36.82 -3.57 3.40
N GLU A 290 36.39 -4.10 4.55
CA GLU A 290 36.62 -5.50 4.93
C GLU A 290 35.43 -6.07 5.72
N PRO A 291 34.32 -6.42 5.05
CA PRO A 291 33.09 -6.88 5.70
C PRO A 291 33.26 -8.17 6.52
N GLU A 292 34.30 -8.97 6.28
CA GLU A 292 34.57 -10.18 7.06
C GLU A 292 34.94 -9.86 8.51
N ASN A 293 35.60 -8.71 8.75
CA ASN A 293 35.97 -8.28 10.11
C ASN A 293 34.73 -8.08 10.98
N LEU A 294 33.56 -7.81 10.39
CA LEU A 294 32.33 -7.67 11.16
C LEU A 294 31.94 -8.95 11.92
N PHE A 295 32.39 -10.13 11.48
CA PHE A 295 32.16 -11.38 12.20
C PHE A 295 32.98 -11.50 13.50
N SER A 296 34.02 -10.69 13.73
CA SER A 296 34.73 -10.67 15.02
C SER A 296 33.87 -10.09 16.15
N PHE A 297 32.91 -9.22 15.80
CA PHE A 297 31.92 -8.67 16.72
C PHE A 297 30.72 -9.61 16.94
N SER A 298 30.80 -10.86 16.47
CA SER A 298 29.72 -11.83 16.60
C SER A 298 29.48 -12.23 18.05
N THR A 299 28.30 -11.95 18.58
CA THR A 299 27.86 -12.45 19.90
C THR A 299 27.17 -13.80 19.81
N TYR A 300 26.57 -14.12 18.65
CA TYR A 300 25.87 -15.38 18.43
C TYR A 300 25.85 -15.74 16.94
N THR A 301 26.03 -17.02 16.59
CA THR A 301 25.97 -17.50 15.20
C THR A 301 24.83 -18.51 15.02
N TYR A 302 23.78 -18.12 14.28
CA TYR A 302 22.64 -18.99 13.97
C TYR A 302 23.00 -20.11 13.00
N LYS A 303 23.89 -19.80 12.05
CA LYS A 303 24.20 -20.70 10.95
C LYS A 303 25.60 -20.41 10.46
N ASP A 304 26.44 -21.44 10.44
CA ASP A 304 27.64 -21.46 9.62
C ASP A 304 27.61 -22.73 8.76
N SER A 305 27.50 -22.53 7.46
CA SER A 305 27.19 -23.60 6.51
C SER A 305 27.85 -23.30 5.18
N ARG A 306 28.07 -24.33 4.37
CA ARG A 306 28.54 -24.19 2.97
C ARG A 306 27.75 -23.17 2.15
N SER A 307 26.54 -22.81 2.57
CA SER A 307 25.67 -21.89 1.83
C SER A 307 25.58 -20.46 2.35
N ALA A 308 25.78 -20.25 3.65
CA ALA A 308 25.67 -18.94 4.27
C ALA A 308 26.22 -18.98 5.69
N LYS A 309 26.70 -17.83 6.16
CA LYS A 309 26.98 -17.54 7.57
C LYS A 309 26.03 -16.44 8.06
N ILE A 310 25.40 -16.63 9.21
CA ILE A 310 24.43 -15.69 9.80
C ILE A 310 24.76 -15.52 11.28
N SER A 311 25.08 -14.29 11.68
CA SER A 311 25.46 -13.97 13.06
C SER A 311 24.74 -12.71 13.55
N ILE A 312 24.49 -12.63 14.86
CA ILE A 312 24.25 -11.37 15.56
C ILE A 312 25.60 -10.74 15.80
N ILE A 313 25.76 -9.47 15.42
CA ILE A 313 26.95 -8.68 15.72
C ILE A 313 26.58 -7.56 16.68
N ASP A 314 27.43 -7.27 17.65
CA ASP A 314 27.33 -6.09 18.52
C ASP A 314 28.36 -5.06 18.09
N TYR A 315 27.90 -3.97 17.49
CA TYR A 315 28.76 -2.90 16.98
C TYR A 315 28.38 -1.59 17.67
N GLN A 316 29.32 -1.02 18.44
CA GLN A 316 29.11 0.22 19.20
C GLN A 316 27.83 0.21 20.05
N LYS A 317 27.59 -0.89 20.80
CA LYS A 317 26.40 -1.09 21.67
C LYS A 317 25.08 -1.19 20.93
N LYS A 318 25.09 -1.38 19.61
CA LYS A 318 23.89 -1.65 18.81
C LYS A 318 24.05 -3.00 18.12
N ARG A 319 23.01 -3.83 18.23
CA ARG A 319 23.00 -5.19 17.68
C ARG A 319 22.38 -5.24 16.30
N TYR A 320 22.96 -6.05 15.42
CA TYR A 320 22.53 -6.23 14.04
C TYR A 320 22.55 -7.70 13.64
N ILE A 321 21.81 -8.06 12.59
CA ILE A 321 21.98 -9.34 11.90
C ILE A 321 22.90 -9.12 10.71
N PHE A 322 24.01 -9.86 10.70
CA PHE A 322 24.94 -9.89 9.58
C PHE A 322 24.93 -11.25 8.90
N LYS A 323 24.64 -11.25 7.60
CA LYS A 323 24.48 -12.46 6.80
C LYS A 323 25.39 -12.42 5.58
N ARG A 324 26.27 -13.41 5.46
CA ARG A 324 27.07 -13.69 4.28
C ARG A 324 26.46 -14.86 3.51
N TYR A 325 26.24 -14.67 2.21
CA TYR A 325 25.93 -15.75 1.28
C TYR A 325 27.22 -16.26 0.64
N ASN A 326 27.48 -17.56 0.81
CA ASN A 326 28.69 -18.19 0.29
C ASN A 326 28.50 -18.61 -1.17
N ARG A 327 29.61 -18.64 -1.91
CA ARG A 327 29.68 -19.21 -3.25
C ARG A 327 29.27 -20.68 -3.22
N ARG A 328 28.34 -21.09 -4.10
CA ARG A 328 27.99 -22.50 -4.30
C ARG A 328 28.44 -22.93 -5.69
N GLY A 329 29.63 -23.52 -5.83
CA GLY A 329 30.12 -24.15 -7.07
C GLY A 329 30.22 -23.26 -8.33
N LEU A 330 30.95 -23.71 -9.36
CA LEU A 330 31.22 -22.92 -10.58
C LEU A 330 29.95 -22.58 -11.39
N LEU A 331 29.09 -23.57 -11.70
CA LEU A 331 27.88 -23.39 -12.51
C LEU A 331 26.86 -22.44 -11.88
N HIS A 332 26.63 -22.55 -10.57
CA HIS A 332 25.72 -21.64 -9.88
C HIS A 332 26.34 -20.24 -9.71
N THR A 333 27.66 -20.11 -9.66
CA THR A 333 28.34 -18.81 -9.68
C THR A 333 28.20 -18.10 -11.04
N LEU A 334 28.36 -18.83 -12.15
CA LEU A 334 28.22 -18.31 -13.51
C LEU A 334 26.81 -17.74 -13.79
N LYS A 335 25.78 -18.31 -13.15
CA LYS A 335 24.41 -17.77 -13.21
C LYS A 335 24.30 -16.35 -12.64
N TYR A 336 25.16 -15.98 -11.69
CA TYR A 336 25.18 -14.66 -11.05
C TYR A 336 26.17 -13.68 -11.69
N THR A 337 26.89 -14.08 -12.74
CA THR A 337 27.70 -13.14 -13.55
C THR A 337 26.80 -12.11 -14.24
N LEU A 338 25.60 -12.52 -14.68
CA LEU A 338 24.61 -11.65 -15.35
C LEU A 338 23.37 -11.34 -14.48
N ARG A 339 23.30 -11.86 -13.25
CA ARG A 339 22.16 -11.67 -12.33
C ARG A 339 22.62 -11.02 -11.03
N LYS A 340 21.69 -10.31 -10.38
CA LYS A 340 21.88 -9.81 -9.02
C LYS A 340 22.11 -10.97 -8.06
N SER A 341 23.02 -10.80 -7.11
CA SER A 341 23.27 -11.72 -6.01
C SER A 341 22.01 -11.94 -5.16
N ARG A 342 22.10 -12.91 -4.25
CA ARG A 342 21.07 -13.13 -3.24
C ARG A 342 20.92 -11.91 -2.32
N ALA A 343 22.00 -11.26 -1.92
CA ALA A 343 21.93 -10.06 -1.08
C ALA A 343 21.16 -8.92 -1.74
N LEU A 344 21.53 -8.52 -2.96
CA LEU A 344 20.83 -7.45 -3.67
C LEU A 344 19.39 -7.84 -4.04
N THR A 345 19.16 -9.12 -4.33
CA THR A 345 17.79 -9.60 -4.53
C THR A 345 16.97 -9.45 -3.24
N HIS A 346 17.52 -9.84 -2.09
CA HIS A 346 16.84 -9.74 -0.80
C HIS A 346 16.56 -8.28 -0.42
N TRP A 347 17.52 -7.38 -0.64
CA TRP A 347 17.34 -5.93 -0.50
C TRP A 347 16.15 -5.42 -1.33
N GLU A 348 16.05 -5.82 -2.59
CA GLU A 348 14.92 -5.41 -3.42
C GLU A 348 13.59 -5.98 -2.95
N LYS A 349 13.59 -7.20 -2.40
CA LYS A 349 12.40 -7.81 -1.83
C LYS A 349 11.97 -7.09 -0.55
N SER A 350 12.89 -6.76 0.36
CA SER A 350 12.54 -6.06 1.62
C SER A 350 11.90 -4.70 1.34
N ILE A 351 12.41 -3.95 0.35
CA ILE A 351 11.79 -2.68 -0.08
C ILE A 351 10.38 -2.89 -0.63
N LYS A 352 10.17 -3.96 -1.40
CA LYS A 352 8.84 -4.29 -1.94
C LYS A 352 7.87 -4.74 -0.85
N PHE A 353 8.34 -5.40 0.21
CA PHE A 353 7.54 -5.73 1.40
C PHE A 353 7.18 -4.47 2.18
N ALA A 354 8.14 -3.58 2.43
CA ALA A 354 7.91 -2.30 3.10
C ALA A 354 6.92 -1.41 2.33
N ALA A 355 7.03 -1.32 1.00
CA ALA A 355 6.08 -0.59 0.14
C ALA A 355 4.65 -1.16 0.15
N ARG A 356 4.49 -2.39 0.66
CA ARG A 356 3.23 -3.12 0.86
C ARG A 356 2.85 -3.19 2.33
N SER A 357 3.50 -2.42 3.21
CA SER A 357 3.23 -2.36 4.64
C SER A 357 3.27 -3.74 5.32
N LEU A 358 4.16 -4.63 4.86
CA LEU A 358 4.39 -5.93 5.49
C LEU A 358 5.59 -5.85 6.46
N PRO A 359 5.47 -6.41 7.66
CA PRO A 359 6.53 -6.40 8.67
C PRO A 359 7.69 -7.29 8.22
N THR A 360 8.83 -6.69 7.90
CA THR A 360 10.08 -7.40 7.63
C THR A 360 11.23 -6.57 8.22
N PRO A 361 12.30 -7.20 8.76
CA PRO A 361 13.42 -6.45 9.30
C PRO A 361 13.99 -5.50 8.25
N GLU A 362 14.32 -4.30 8.67
CA GLU A 362 14.88 -3.34 7.74
C GLU A 362 16.28 -3.76 7.33
N ILE A 363 16.48 -3.91 6.02
CA ILE A 363 17.83 -4.10 5.47
C ILE A 363 18.51 -2.73 5.40
N LEU A 364 19.66 -2.62 6.07
CA LEU A 364 20.46 -1.41 6.23
C LEU A 364 21.56 -1.34 5.17
N ALA A 365 22.15 -2.48 4.83
CA ALA A 365 23.14 -2.61 3.77
C ALA A 365 22.97 -3.93 2.99
N ALA A 366 23.26 -3.90 1.69
CA ALA A 366 23.45 -5.10 0.88
C ALA A 366 24.61 -4.91 -0.10
N LEU A 367 25.56 -5.83 -0.10
CA LEU A 367 26.82 -5.74 -0.84
C LEU A 367 27.09 -7.02 -1.63
N GLU A 368 27.78 -6.88 -2.76
CA GLU A 368 28.33 -7.97 -3.56
C GLU A 368 29.83 -7.80 -3.68
N GLU A 369 30.56 -8.88 -3.42
CA GLU A 369 31.97 -8.99 -3.77
C GLU A 369 32.09 -9.64 -5.15
N ARG A 370 32.72 -8.96 -6.09
CA ARG A 370 32.99 -9.49 -7.43
C ARG A 370 34.48 -9.43 -7.74
N LYS A 371 35.06 -10.56 -8.14
CA LYS A 371 36.41 -10.65 -8.67
C LYS A 371 36.32 -10.89 -10.17
N SER A 372 36.85 -9.96 -10.98
CA SER A 372 36.77 -10.02 -12.46
C SER A 372 35.34 -10.26 -13.00
N GLY A 373 34.33 -9.65 -12.36
CA GLY A 373 32.91 -9.80 -12.73
C GLY A 373 32.20 -11.02 -12.14
N ILE A 374 32.95 -12.00 -11.61
CA ILE A 374 32.42 -13.22 -11.01
C ILE A 374 31.99 -12.94 -9.56
N LEU A 375 30.76 -13.32 -9.19
CA LEU A 375 30.24 -13.15 -7.83
C LEU A 375 30.95 -14.12 -6.87
N GLU A 376 31.74 -13.60 -5.94
CA GLU A 376 32.39 -14.40 -4.90
C GLU A 376 31.46 -14.59 -3.70
N ARG A 377 31.07 -13.48 -3.08
CA ARG A 377 30.25 -13.44 -1.86
C ARG A 377 29.25 -12.31 -1.95
N SER A 378 28.25 -12.34 -1.09
CA SER A 378 27.34 -11.21 -0.93
C SER A 378 26.84 -11.10 0.50
N TYR A 379 26.66 -9.89 0.98
CA TYR A 379 26.44 -9.57 2.39
C TYR A 379 25.15 -8.80 2.58
N ILE A 380 24.46 -9.06 3.68
CA ILE A 380 23.30 -8.31 4.17
C ILE A 380 23.59 -7.88 5.60
N LEU A 381 23.35 -6.60 5.89
CA LEU A 381 23.20 -6.08 7.25
C LEU A 381 21.75 -5.68 7.45
N SER A 382 21.09 -6.18 8.50
CA SER A 382 19.74 -5.78 8.87
C SER A 382 19.64 -5.43 10.35
N GLU A 383 18.58 -4.73 10.71
CA GLU A 383 18.18 -4.57 12.11
C GLU A 383 17.89 -5.95 12.73
N LEU A 384 18.16 -6.06 14.03
CA LEU A 384 17.71 -7.18 14.85
C LEU A 384 16.29 -6.87 15.35
N VAL A 385 15.33 -7.75 15.04
CA VAL A 385 13.92 -7.62 15.46
C VAL A 385 13.49 -8.85 16.26
N GLY A 386 12.57 -8.68 17.22
CA GLY A 386 12.02 -9.74 18.06
C GLY A 386 12.65 -9.86 19.46
N ARG A 387 11.82 -9.91 20.51
CA ARG A 387 12.27 -10.36 21.84
C ARG A 387 12.61 -11.84 21.76
N GLY A 388 13.84 -12.21 22.11
CA GLY A 388 14.30 -13.59 22.00
C GLY A 388 14.65 -14.01 20.57
N ALA A 389 14.87 -13.08 19.63
CA ALA A 389 15.46 -13.42 18.33
C ALA A 389 16.74 -14.26 18.50
N GLU A 390 17.48 -13.97 19.57
CA GLU A 390 18.72 -14.64 20.01
C GLU A 390 18.51 -16.09 20.44
N ASN A 391 17.25 -16.51 20.70
CA ASN A 391 16.89 -17.86 21.08
C ASN A 391 15.62 -18.34 20.37
N PHE A 392 15.82 -19.16 19.33
CA PHE A 392 14.74 -19.80 18.59
C PHE A 392 13.80 -20.63 19.48
N GLU A 393 14.30 -21.24 20.56
CA GLU A 393 13.48 -22.03 21.50
C GLU A 393 12.50 -21.14 22.28
N ALA A 394 12.95 -19.97 22.74
CA ALA A 394 12.08 -19.01 23.43
C ALA A 394 10.94 -18.54 22.50
N HIS A 395 11.23 -18.39 21.21
CA HIS A 395 10.20 -18.10 20.21
C HIS A 395 9.19 -19.25 20.05
N LEU A 396 9.66 -20.51 19.99
CA LEU A 396 8.78 -21.68 19.91
C LEU A 396 7.91 -21.83 21.17
N GLN A 397 8.50 -21.64 22.35
CA GLN A 397 7.79 -21.69 23.63
C GLN A 397 6.69 -20.62 23.71
N TYR A 398 6.98 -19.41 23.23
CA TYR A 398 5.97 -18.35 23.15
C TYR A 398 4.81 -18.76 22.24
N LEU A 399 5.12 -19.32 21.06
CA LEU A 399 4.11 -19.77 20.10
C LEU A 399 3.23 -20.87 20.68
N GLU A 400 3.81 -21.86 21.36
CA GLU A 400 3.09 -22.94 22.05
C GLU A 400 2.17 -22.38 23.15
N THR A 401 2.72 -21.54 24.04
CA THR A 401 1.98 -20.95 25.18
C THR A 401 0.82 -20.04 24.74
N ASN A 402 0.95 -19.36 23.61
CA ASN A 402 -0.04 -18.37 23.11
C ASN A 402 -0.85 -18.89 21.92
N SER A 403 -0.87 -20.20 21.69
CA SER A 403 -1.73 -20.81 20.69
C SER A 403 -3.16 -21.02 21.23
N PRO A 404 -4.21 -20.87 20.39
CA PRO A 404 -4.18 -20.72 18.93
C PRO A 404 -4.00 -19.30 18.39
N GLU A 405 -3.98 -18.26 19.22
CA GLU A 405 -3.96 -16.85 18.81
C GLU A 405 -2.71 -16.48 18.02
N SER A 406 -1.53 -16.92 18.47
CA SER A 406 -0.26 -16.77 17.74
C SER A 406 -0.33 -17.36 16.33
N LEU A 407 -0.93 -18.54 16.18
CA LEU A 407 -1.09 -19.20 14.90
C LEU A 407 -2.05 -18.44 13.97
N LYS A 408 -3.13 -17.90 14.52
CA LYS A 408 -4.06 -17.01 13.79
C LYS A 408 -3.32 -15.76 13.30
N HIS A 409 -2.48 -15.13 14.12
CA HIS A 409 -1.70 -13.96 13.69
C HIS A 409 -0.75 -14.25 12.52
N ILE A 410 0.01 -15.36 12.58
CA ILE A 410 0.89 -15.77 11.47
C ILE A 410 0.06 -16.08 10.21
N THR A 411 -1.08 -16.77 10.38
CA THR A 411 -1.98 -17.12 9.27
C THR A 411 -2.61 -15.88 8.63
N LEU A 412 -3.00 -14.88 9.42
CA LEU A 412 -3.47 -13.58 8.93
C LEU A 412 -2.38 -12.88 8.11
N LEU A 413 -1.16 -12.85 8.62
CA LEU A 413 -0.03 -12.24 7.92
C LEU A 413 0.24 -12.90 6.57
N LEU A 414 0.18 -14.24 6.52
CA LEU A 414 0.30 -14.98 5.27
C LEU A 414 -0.87 -14.73 4.31
N TRP A 415 -2.09 -14.58 4.83
CA TRP A 415 -3.24 -14.16 4.04
C TRP A 415 -3.04 -12.77 3.45
N GLU A 416 -2.57 -11.79 4.24
CA GLU A 416 -2.26 -10.44 3.77
C GLU A 416 -1.19 -10.47 2.66
N MET A 417 -0.13 -11.27 2.81
CA MET A 417 0.87 -11.49 1.76
C MET A 417 0.21 -11.93 0.45
N HIS A 418 -0.64 -12.95 0.50
CA HIS A 418 -1.32 -13.48 -0.68
C HIS A 418 -2.25 -12.46 -1.34
N GLN A 419 -3.00 -11.68 -0.54
CA GLN A 419 -3.85 -10.61 -1.05
C GLN A 419 -3.04 -9.50 -1.72
N ARG A 420 -1.85 -9.20 -1.18
CA ARG A 420 -0.86 -8.25 -1.72
C ARG A 420 -0.03 -8.80 -2.89
N GLY A 421 -0.32 -10.02 -3.33
CA GLY A 421 0.30 -10.66 -4.49
C GLY A 421 1.67 -11.25 -4.21
N ILE A 422 1.97 -11.62 -2.97
CA ILE A 422 3.23 -12.21 -2.57
C ILE A 422 3.01 -13.68 -2.20
N TYR A 423 3.69 -14.57 -2.92
CA TYR A 423 3.90 -15.96 -2.53
C TYR A 423 5.22 -16.03 -1.76
N HIS A 424 5.26 -16.62 -0.57
CA HIS A 424 6.47 -16.69 0.25
C HIS A 424 7.43 -17.76 -0.27
N GLY A 425 6.94 -18.98 -0.52
CA GLY A 425 7.71 -20.11 -1.04
C GLY A 425 8.62 -20.85 -0.05
N ASP A 426 8.56 -20.47 1.23
CA ASP A 426 9.18 -21.20 2.36
C ASP A 426 8.52 -20.75 3.68
N ALA A 427 7.19 -20.77 3.76
CA ALA A 427 6.43 -20.16 4.86
C ALA A 427 6.42 -21.03 6.15
N LYS A 428 7.56 -21.59 6.54
CA LYS A 428 7.73 -22.32 7.80
C LYS A 428 7.65 -21.38 9.00
N VAL A 429 7.26 -21.92 10.16
CA VAL A 429 7.12 -21.16 11.41
C VAL A 429 8.39 -20.39 11.80
N SER A 430 9.57 -20.95 11.53
CA SER A 430 10.86 -20.28 11.82
C SER A 430 11.16 -19.05 10.97
N ASN A 431 10.36 -18.76 9.95
CA ASN A 431 10.46 -17.54 9.16
C ASN A 431 9.52 -16.41 9.65
N PHE A 432 8.84 -16.60 10.79
CA PHE A 432 7.97 -15.61 11.41
C PHE A 432 8.44 -15.32 12.83
N ILE A 433 9.14 -14.21 13.06
CA ILE A 433 9.71 -13.88 14.38
C ILE A 433 8.72 -13.03 15.18
N TYR A 434 8.41 -13.41 16.41
CA TYR A 434 7.56 -12.65 17.31
C TYR A 434 8.28 -11.42 17.87
N ASP A 435 7.62 -10.26 17.85
CA ASP A 435 8.08 -9.05 18.53
C ASP A 435 6.92 -8.37 19.28
N PRO A 436 6.91 -8.40 20.63
CA PRO A 436 5.85 -7.77 21.43
C PRO A 436 5.89 -6.24 21.40
N SER A 437 7.02 -5.63 20.98
CA SER A 437 7.17 -4.18 20.98
C SER A 437 6.38 -3.49 19.85
N VAL A 438 5.92 -4.25 18.86
CA VAL A 438 5.21 -3.72 17.69
C VAL A 438 3.70 -3.96 17.82
N THR A 439 2.94 -2.87 17.87
CA THR A 439 1.49 -2.89 18.13
C THR A 439 0.66 -3.33 16.93
N LYS A 440 1.11 -3.06 15.70
CA LYS A 440 0.36 -3.35 14.47
C LYS A 440 0.55 -4.80 13.99
N TYR A 441 1.77 -5.31 14.05
CA TYR A 441 2.11 -6.67 13.66
C TYR A 441 2.98 -7.30 14.73
N ARG A 442 2.45 -8.33 15.40
CA ARG A 442 3.17 -9.09 16.42
C ARG A 442 4.26 -10.00 15.86
N TYR A 443 4.34 -10.15 14.53
CA TYR A 443 5.28 -11.03 13.84
C TYR A 443 5.96 -10.32 12.68
N PHE A 444 7.26 -10.55 12.52
CA PHE A 444 8.08 -10.12 11.39
C PHE A 444 8.38 -11.30 10.45
N ILE A 445 8.31 -11.04 9.15
CA ILE A 445 8.63 -11.99 8.09
C ILE A 445 10.11 -11.88 7.77
N ILE A 446 10.83 -13.00 7.93
CA ILE A 446 12.24 -13.12 7.56
C ILE A 446 12.42 -14.13 6.42
N ASP A 447 13.64 -14.24 5.92
CA ASP A 447 14.01 -15.11 4.80
C ASP A 447 13.12 -14.95 3.55
N LEU A 448 13.28 -13.79 2.90
CA LEU A 448 12.54 -13.45 1.69
C LEU A 448 13.08 -14.16 0.43
N ASP A 449 14.05 -15.07 0.54
CA ASP A 449 14.78 -15.60 -0.63
C ASP A 449 13.85 -16.38 -1.58
N GLY A 450 12.86 -17.10 -1.04
CA GLY A 450 11.84 -17.83 -1.81
C GLY A 450 10.76 -16.94 -2.45
N SER A 451 10.58 -15.71 -1.95
CA SER A 451 9.34 -14.96 -2.22
C SER A 451 9.22 -14.48 -3.66
N ARG A 452 8.00 -14.51 -4.21
CA ARG A 452 7.67 -14.11 -5.57
C ARG A 452 6.51 -13.11 -5.58
N PHE A 453 6.69 -12.03 -6.35
CA PHE A 453 5.67 -10.99 -6.53
C PHE A 453 4.88 -11.28 -7.81
N LYS A 454 3.58 -11.53 -7.65
CA LYS A 454 2.69 -12.01 -8.70
C LYS A 454 1.54 -11.03 -8.97
N ARG A 455 0.88 -11.21 -10.12
CA ARG A 455 -0.38 -10.51 -10.43
C ARG A 455 -1.50 -10.94 -9.48
N SER A 456 -1.52 -12.23 -9.16
CA SER A 456 -2.34 -12.88 -8.15
C SER A 456 -1.62 -14.15 -7.72
N VAL A 457 -1.76 -14.54 -6.45
CA VAL A 457 -1.25 -15.81 -5.93
C VAL A 457 -2.34 -16.86 -6.10
N ASN A 458 -2.04 -17.91 -6.87
CA ASN A 458 -3.04 -18.93 -7.21
C ASN A 458 -3.30 -19.86 -6.01
N THR A 459 -4.36 -20.67 -6.11
CA THR A 459 -4.77 -21.57 -5.03
C THR A 459 -3.67 -22.54 -4.61
N LEU A 460 -2.92 -23.12 -5.56
CA LEU A 460 -1.87 -24.09 -5.25
C LEU A 460 -0.69 -23.45 -4.52
N GLU A 461 -0.32 -22.23 -4.89
CA GLU A 461 0.71 -21.44 -4.20
C GLU A 461 0.27 -21.06 -2.79
N ARG A 462 -0.98 -20.62 -2.63
CA ARG A 462 -1.56 -20.34 -1.30
C ARG A 462 -1.52 -21.59 -0.42
N LEU A 463 -1.97 -22.72 -0.96
CA LEU A 463 -1.94 -24.00 -0.24
C LEU A 463 -0.51 -24.44 0.07
N SER A 464 0.44 -24.22 -0.84
CA SER A 464 1.86 -24.52 -0.59
C SER A 464 2.40 -23.78 0.63
N ASP A 465 2.18 -22.46 0.73
CA ASP A 465 2.65 -21.71 1.90
C ASP A 465 1.94 -22.15 3.19
N LEU A 466 0.63 -22.45 3.13
CA LEU A 466 -0.10 -22.99 4.29
C LEU A 466 0.43 -24.36 4.72
N VAL A 467 0.79 -25.22 3.76
CA VAL A 467 1.38 -26.54 4.01
C VAL A 467 2.77 -26.39 4.63
N ASP A 468 3.56 -25.42 4.19
CA ASP A 468 4.87 -25.11 4.79
C ASP A 468 4.72 -24.75 6.27
N LEU A 469 3.76 -23.88 6.58
CA LEU A 469 3.45 -23.45 7.94
C LEU A 469 2.96 -24.64 8.78
N ALA A 470 1.88 -25.29 8.35
CA ALA A 470 1.26 -26.39 9.10
C ALA A 470 2.23 -27.54 9.35
N SER A 471 2.91 -28.02 8.29
CA SER A 471 3.88 -29.12 8.42
C SER A 471 5.13 -28.74 9.22
N SER A 472 5.43 -27.46 9.42
CA SER A 472 6.53 -27.03 10.30
C SER A 472 6.14 -27.07 11.77
N ILE A 473 4.88 -26.78 12.08
CA ILE A 473 4.34 -26.78 13.45
C ILE A 473 4.02 -28.21 13.89
N GLU A 474 3.39 -29.02 13.02
CA GLU A 474 3.10 -30.43 13.34
C GLU A 474 4.36 -31.25 13.54
N PHE A 475 5.39 -30.97 12.76
CA PHE A 475 6.67 -31.65 12.90
C PHE A 475 7.36 -31.36 14.23
N LEU A 476 7.20 -30.14 14.76
CA LEU A 476 7.73 -29.72 16.06
C LEU A 476 6.78 -30.05 17.23
N ASN A 477 5.60 -30.61 16.95
CA ASN A 477 4.55 -30.94 17.92
C ASN A 477 4.15 -29.78 18.86
N LEU A 478 4.21 -28.53 18.37
CA LEU A 478 4.03 -27.32 19.22
C LEU A 478 2.58 -27.00 19.57
N VAL A 479 1.63 -27.44 18.73
CA VAL A 479 0.22 -27.05 18.83
C VAL A 479 -0.62 -28.25 18.41
N LYS A 480 -1.73 -28.50 19.11
CA LYS A 480 -2.70 -29.52 18.70
C LYS A 480 -3.47 -29.08 17.46
N ASN A 481 -3.60 -29.96 16.48
CA ASN A 481 -4.38 -29.76 15.24
C ASN A 481 -4.09 -28.45 14.48
N PRO A 482 -2.82 -28.07 14.25
CA PRO A 482 -2.50 -26.77 13.66
C PRO A 482 -2.96 -26.67 12.21
N SER A 483 -2.94 -27.77 11.44
CA SER A 483 -3.51 -27.83 10.09
C SER A 483 -4.96 -27.36 10.04
N GLU A 484 -5.78 -27.76 11.01
CA GLU A 484 -7.19 -27.39 11.07
C GLU A 484 -7.36 -25.91 11.42
N ILE A 485 -6.63 -25.41 12.42
CA ILE A 485 -6.66 -24.01 12.83
C ILE A 485 -6.25 -23.11 11.66
N ILE A 486 -5.10 -23.40 11.02
CA ILE A 486 -4.56 -22.61 9.90
C ILE A 486 -5.55 -22.60 8.74
N PHE A 487 -6.02 -23.76 8.30
CA PHE A 487 -6.89 -23.86 7.14
C PHE A 487 -8.22 -23.13 7.39
N ASN A 488 -8.91 -23.44 8.49
CA ASN A 488 -10.21 -22.86 8.77
C ASN A 488 -10.10 -21.34 8.96
N TYR A 489 -9.09 -20.87 9.71
CA TYR A 489 -8.90 -19.44 9.92
C TYR A 489 -8.56 -18.71 8.62
N TYR A 490 -7.60 -19.22 7.84
CA TYR A 490 -7.17 -18.61 6.57
C TYR A 490 -8.35 -18.41 5.59
N PHE A 491 -9.15 -19.46 5.42
CA PHE A 491 -10.30 -19.42 4.50
C PHE A 491 -11.50 -18.67 5.11
N SER A 492 -11.54 -18.43 6.43
CA SER A 492 -12.55 -17.57 7.08
C SER A 492 -12.30 -16.06 6.85
N LEU A 493 -11.03 -15.63 6.75
CA LEU A 493 -10.64 -14.22 6.64
C LEU A 493 -11.19 -13.53 5.38
N GLY A 494 -11.48 -14.31 4.33
CA GLY A 494 -12.03 -13.81 3.08
C GLY A 494 -13.55 -13.77 2.98
N LYS A 495 -14.30 -14.46 3.87
CA LYS A 495 -15.74 -14.81 3.65
C LYS A 495 -16.07 -15.05 2.18
N ILE A 496 -15.22 -15.84 1.53
CA ILE A 496 -15.52 -16.38 0.22
C ILE A 496 -16.17 -17.71 0.54
N GLU A 497 -17.38 -17.95 0.07
CA GLU A 497 -17.80 -19.32 -0.23
C GLU A 497 -16.79 -19.86 -1.23
N HIS A 498 -15.72 -20.42 -0.70
CA HIS A 498 -14.67 -20.98 -1.51
C HIS A 498 -15.31 -22.18 -2.18
N LYS A 499 -15.71 -22.02 -3.45
CA LYS A 499 -16.12 -23.15 -4.29
C LYS A 499 -15.13 -24.29 -4.03
N ASN A 500 -15.67 -25.45 -3.72
CA ASN A 500 -14.91 -26.65 -3.43
C ASN A 500 -14.01 -26.57 -2.18
N LEU A 501 -14.39 -25.86 -1.11
CA LEU A 501 -13.62 -25.79 0.14
C LEU A 501 -13.30 -27.20 0.69
N ARG A 502 -14.25 -28.14 0.60
CA ARG A 502 -14.04 -29.54 0.97
C ARG A 502 -12.91 -30.20 0.16
N LEU A 503 -12.86 -29.99 -1.16
CA LEU A 503 -11.79 -30.50 -2.01
C LEU A 503 -10.45 -29.81 -1.70
N LYS A 504 -10.46 -28.50 -1.42
CA LYS A 504 -9.25 -27.76 -1.01
C LYS A 504 -8.72 -28.28 0.33
N LYS A 505 -9.59 -28.56 1.31
CA LYS A 505 -9.21 -29.14 2.61
C LYS A 505 -8.60 -30.52 2.42
N LYS A 506 -9.22 -31.39 1.60
CA LYS A 506 -8.68 -32.72 1.27
C LYS A 506 -7.31 -32.64 0.60
N LEU A 507 -7.14 -31.75 -0.38
CA LEU A 507 -5.85 -31.55 -1.05
C LEU A 507 -4.79 -31.01 -0.07
N PHE A 508 -5.15 -30.02 0.73
CA PHE A 508 -4.28 -29.44 1.75
C PHE A 508 -3.74 -30.49 2.73
N LEU A 509 -4.63 -31.27 3.35
CA LEU A 509 -4.25 -32.32 4.30
C LEU A 509 -3.31 -33.36 3.66
N ARG A 510 -3.63 -33.83 2.45
CA ARG A 510 -2.76 -34.75 1.68
C ARG A 510 -1.37 -34.16 1.42
N MET A 511 -1.29 -32.86 1.14
CA MET A 511 -0.01 -32.17 0.93
C MET A 511 0.79 -32.04 2.23
N VAL A 512 0.13 -31.79 3.37
CA VAL A 512 0.75 -31.76 4.71
C VAL A 512 1.34 -33.14 5.04
N GLU A 513 0.55 -34.20 4.93
CA GLU A 513 0.99 -35.58 5.19
C GLU A 513 2.22 -35.95 4.35
N LYS A 514 2.17 -35.69 3.03
CA LYS A 514 3.30 -35.94 2.13
C LYS A 514 4.55 -35.19 2.57
N LYS A 515 4.41 -33.93 3.00
CA LYS A 515 5.54 -33.10 3.44
C LYS A 515 6.11 -33.58 4.77
N LEU A 516 5.27 -33.98 5.72
CA LEU A 516 5.72 -34.59 6.98
C LEU A 516 6.44 -35.91 6.75
N ALA A 517 5.92 -36.79 5.90
CA ALA A 517 6.57 -38.05 5.54
C ALA A 517 7.95 -37.83 4.91
N HIS A 518 8.12 -36.78 4.11
CA HIS A 518 9.42 -36.40 3.55
C HIS A 518 10.38 -35.86 4.62
N LYS A 519 9.90 -35.05 5.57
CA LYS A 519 10.72 -34.52 6.67
C LYS A 519 11.22 -35.63 7.60
N ARG A 520 10.34 -36.55 8.01
CA ARG A 520 10.69 -37.69 8.87
C ARG A 520 11.77 -38.58 8.22
N ARG A 521 11.64 -38.84 6.90
CA ARG A 521 12.64 -39.59 6.12
C ARG A 521 14.01 -38.94 5.97
N ARG A 522 14.16 -37.65 6.30
CA ARG A 522 15.46 -36.93 6.25
C ARG A 522 16.13 -36.82 7.62
N GLN A 523 15.43 -37.20 8.69
CA GLN A 523 15.97 -37.28 10.04
C GLN A 523 16.41 -38.71 10.40
N LEU A 524 15.77 -39.71 9.79
CA LEU A 524 16.31 -41.07 9.63
C LEU A 524 17.44 -41.03 8.60
#